data_AF-A0A1Y4K135-F1
#
_entry.id   AF-A0A1Y4K135-F1
#
_cell.length_a   1.000
_cell.length_b   1.000
_cell.length_c   1.000
_cell.angle_alpha   90.00
_cell.angle_beta   90.00
_cell.angle_gamma   90.00
#
_symmetry.space_group_name_H-M   'P 1'
#
loop_
_entity.id
_entity.type
_entity.pdbx_description
1 polymer ?
#
loop_
_entity_poly.entity_id
_entity_poly.type
_entity_poly.pdbx_seq_one_letter_code
_entity_poly.pdbx_strand_id
1 'polypeptide(L)'
;MRATPPVDLGDDPGWVDVALDERPEVLAAYHETLHRHATAAGVPVFSGLQGGVGVLLGPTGGYLLGFAVVPFVVPDAIKVALSVGVAERVNRALGATLER
;
A
#
# COMPACT_ATOMS: atom_id res chain seq x y z
N MET A 1 23.86 25.71 26.10
CA MET A 1 23.35 25.39 24.75
C MET A 1 24.55 25.22 23.83
N ARG A 2 25.01 23.98 23.61
CA ARG A 2 26.06 23.65 22.63
C ARG A 2 25.35 22.97 21.47
N ALA A 3 25.53 23.51 20.27
CA ALA A 3 25.03 22.89 19.05
C ALA A 3 25.66 21.50 18.90
N THR A 4 24.83 20.48 18.71
CA THR A 4 25.27 19.15 18.31
C THR A 4 25.91 19.25 16.92
N PRO A 5 27.14 18.71 16.72
CA PRO A 5 27.75 18.74 15.41
C PRO A 5 26.94 17.87 14.42
N PRO A 6 26.90 18.23 13.13
CA PRO A 6 26.29 17.39 12.12
C PRO A 6 27.03 16.05 12.08
N VAL A 7 26.28 14.96 12.25
CA VAL A 7 26.79 13.60 12.07
C VAL A 7 27.09 13.44 10.58
N ASP A 8 28.38 13.42 10.25
CA ASP A 8 28.89 13.16 8.91
C ASP A 8 28.66 11.69 8.57
N LEU A 9 27.60 11.43 7.81
CA LEU A 9 27.26 10.14 7.23
C LEU A 9 28.16 9.91 6.01
N GLY A 10 29.45 9.70 6.24
CA GLY A 10 30.31 9.06 5.24
C GLY A 10 29.78 7.66 4.92
N ASP A 11 30.15 7.13 3.75
CA ASP A 11 29.70 5.84 3.19
C ASP A 11 30.01 4.57 4.04
N ASP A 12 30.44 4.74 5.29
CA ASP A 12 30.59 3.68 6.27
C ASP A 12 29.32 3.58 7.14
N PRO A 13 28.77 2.37 7.39
CA PRO A 13 27.55 2.20 8.14
C PRO A 13 27.81 2.43 9.64
N GLY A 14 27.90 3.69 10.06
CA GLY A 14 28.04 4.16 11.46
C GLY A 14 26.96 3.66 12.44
N TRP A 15 26.02 2.84 11.97
CA TRP A 15 25.13 2.02 12.78
C TRP A 15 25.87 1.00 13.66
N VAL A 16 27.05 0.53 13.24
CA VAL A 16 27.85 -0.41 14.04
C VAL A 16 28.42 0.27 15.29
N ASP A 17 28.88 1.52 15.15
CA ASP A 17 29.40 2.29 16.28
C ASP A 17 28.30 2.73 17.25
N VAL A 18 27.10 3.04 16.71
CA VAL A 18 25.90 3.33 17.50
C VAL A 18 25.41 2.08 18.26
N ALA A 19 25.54 0.89 17.68
CA ALA A 19 25.16 -0.36 18.33
C ALA A 19 26.07 -0.77 19.49
N LEU A 20 27.28 -0.19 19.58
CA LEU A 20 28.27 -0.48 20.62
C LEU A 20 28.36 0.61 21.73
N ASP A 21 27.64 1.73 21.59
CA ASP A 21 27.61 2.81 22.61
C ASP A 21 26.47 2.58 23.62
N GLU A 22 26.80 2.13 24.83
CA GLU A 22 25.82 1.83 25.90
C GLU A 22 25.27 3.09 26.62
N ARG A 23 25.53 4.29 26.07
CA ARG A 23 25.04 5.52 26.67
C ARG A 23 23.51 5.65 26.51
N PRO A 24 22.79 6.07 27.57
CA PRO A 24 21.33 6.06 27.59
C PRO A 24 20.69 6.99 26.54
N GLU A 25 21.41 8.03 26.16
CA GLU A 25 21.04 8.99 25.11
C GLU A 25 21.19 8.42 23.69
N VAL A 26 22.11 7.48 23.47
CA VAL A 26 22.26 6.78 22.18
C VAL A 26 21.24 5.66 22.03
N LEU A 27 20.91 4.97 23.12
CA LEU A 27 19.84 3.96 23.14
C LEU A 27 18.47 4.57 22.75
N ALA A 28 18.19 5.80 23.19
CA ALA A 28 16.97 6.52 22.81
C ALA A 28 16.91 6.85 21.31
N ALA A 29 18.04 7.30 20.73
CA ALA A 29 18.15 7.58 19.31
C ALA A 29 18.04 6.29 18.45
N TYR A 30 18.59 5.17 18.94
CA TYR A 30 18.47 3.86 18.32
C TYR A 30 17.00 3.40 18.27
N HIS A 31 16.26 3.51 19.37
CA HIS A 31 14.83 3.14 19.44
C HIS A 31 13.97 3.93 18.45
N GLU A 32 14.14 5.25 18.36
CA GLU A 32 13.38 6.09 17.42
C GLU A 32 13.68 5.72 15.96
N THR A 33 14.95 5.45 15.66
CA THR A 33 15.40 5.10 14.31
C THR A 33 14.90 3.71 13.90
N LEU A 34 14.93 2.73 14.80
CA LEU A 34 14.46 1.37 14.56
C LEU A 34 12.94 1.33 14.34
N HIS A 35 12.16 2.11 15.11
CA HIS A 35 10.72 2.25 14.91
C HIS A 35 10.36 2.89 13.55
N ARG A 36 11.09 3.92 13.12
CA ARG A 36 10.86 4.60 11.85
C ARG A 36 11.14 3.69 10.64
N HIS A 37 12.21 2.90 10.70
CA HIS A 37 12.55 1.96 9.62
C HIS A 37 11.65 0.72 9.60
N ALA A 38 11.24 0.20 10.77
CA ALA A 38 10.29 -0.92 10.86
C ALA A 38 8.88 -0.54 10.32
N THR A 39 8.47 0.72 10.50
CA THR A 39 7.20 1.24 9.96
C THR A 39 7.28 1.45 8.43
N ALA A 40 8.43 1.88 7.92
CA ALA A 40 8.67 2.11 6.49
C ALA A 40 8.77 0.81 5.66
N ALA A 41 9.11 -0.32 6.30
CA ALA A 41 9.23 -1.64 5.65
C ALA A 41 7.89 -2.32 5.29
N GLY A 42 6.74 -1.65 5.48
CA GLY A 42 5.44 -2.14 5.00
C GLY A 42 4.69 -3.05 5.97
N VAL A 43 4.66 -2.69 7.25
CA VAL A 43 3.82 -3.34 8.27
C VAL A 43 2.47 -2.59 8.36
N PRO A 44 1.34 -3.27 8.59
CA PRO A 44 0.53 -4.10 7.71
C PRO A 44 -0.63 -3.31 7.06
N VAL A 45 -1.05 -3.66 5.84
CA VAL A 45 -2.20 -3.03 5.12
C VAL A 45 -3.55 -3.16 5.83
N PHE A 46 -3.62 -4.01 6.86
CA PHE A 46 -4.69 -4.03 7.85
C PHE A 46 -4.05 -3.98 9.24
N SER A 47 -4.36 -2.94 10.03
CA SER A 47 -3.83 -2.74 11.39
C SER A 47 -3.74 -4.05 12.16
N GLY A 48 -2.52 -4.40 12.58
CA GLY A 48 -2.28 -5.54 13.48
C GLY A 48 -2.51 -6.95 12.92
N LEU A 49 -2.53 -7.17 11.60
CA LEU A 49 -2.80 -8.50 10.99
C LEU A 49 -4.15 -9.09 11.44
N GLN A 50 -5.12 -8.24 11.82
CA GLN A 50 -6.42 -8.71 12.28
C GLN A 50 -7.29 -9.14 11.10
N GLY A 51 -7.67 -10.42 11.07
CA GLY A 51 -8.57 -11.01 10.08
C GLY A 51 -9.55 -11.99 10.73
N GLY A 52 -10.77 -12.08 10.18
CA GLY A 52 -11.84 -12.96 10.67
C GLY A 52 -13.23 -12.33 10.54
N VAL A 53 -14.29 -13.14 10.65
CA VAL A 53 -15.70 -12.69 10.50
C VAL A 53 -16.06 -11.60 11.54
N GLY A 54 -15.46 -11.66 12.74
CA GLY A 54 -15.65 -10.64 13.77
C GLY A 54 -15.15 -9.24 13.39
N VAL A 55 -14.16 -9.13 12.49
CA VAL A 55 -13.67 -7.83 11.98
C VAL A 55 -14.63 -7.26 10.93
N LEU A 56 -15.30 -8.13 10.16
CA LEU A 56 -16.31 -7.74 9.17
C LEU A 56 -17.64 -7.31 9.81
N LEU A 57 -17.98 -7.84 10.99
CA LEU A 57 -19.19 -7.46 11.75
C LEU A 57 -18.91 -6.37 12.81
N GLY A 58 -17.65 -5.97 12.97
CA GLY A 58 -17.23 -4.88 13.85
C GLY A 58 -17.38 -3.49 13.21
N PRO A 59 -17.05 -2.42 13.95
CA PRO A 59 -17.23 -1.03 13.50
C PRO A 59 -16.42 -0.67 12.23
N THR A 60 -15.35 -1.41 11.94
CA THR A 60 -14.51 -1.23 10.73
C THR A 60 -14.95 -2.07 9.54
N GLY A 61 -15.91 -2.98 9.71
CA GLY A 61 -16.34 -3.94 8.68
C GLY A 61 -16.91 -3.27 7.43
N GLY A 62 -17.69 -2.21 7.59
CA GLY A 62 -18.23 -1.43 6.47
C GLY A 62 -17.14 -0.77 5.62
N TYR A 63 -16.07 -0.29 6.23
CA TYR A 63 -14.91 0.28 5.53
C TYR A 63 -14.16 -0.80 4.72
N LEU A 64 -13.97 -1.98 5.30
CA LEU A 64 -13.32 -3.11 4.62
C LEU A 64 -14.12 -3.62 3.42
N LEU A 65 -15.45 -3.75 3.57
CA LEU A 65 -16.33 -4.12 2.47
C LEU A 65 -16.35 -3.05 1.36
N GLY A 66 -16.35 -1.77 1.73
CA GLY A 66 -16.23 -0.67 0.76
C GLY A 66 -14.92 -0.73 -0.02
N PHE A 67 -13.80 -0.94 0.68
CA PHE A 67 -12.48 -1.07 0.06
C PHE A 67 -12.37 -2.29 -0.87
N ALA A 68 -13.08 -3.38 -0.55
CA ALA A 68 -13.10 -4.59 -1.36
C ALA A 68 -14.03 -4.50 -2.58
N VAL A 69 -15.16 -3.79 -2.51
CA VAL A 69 -16.20 -3.80 -3.55
C VAL A 69 -16.08 -2.61 -4.51
N VAL A 70 -15.84 -1.41 -4.00
CA VAL A 70 -15.78 -0.17 -4.79
C VAL A 70 -14.75 -0.20 -5.94
N PRO A 71 -13.52 -0.74 -5.79
CA PRO A 71 -12.55 -0.70 -6.89
C PRO A 71 -12.93 -1.57 -8.08
N PHE A 72 -13.89 -2.51 -7.96
CA PHE A 72 -14.32 -3.36 -9.06
C PHE A 72 -15.51 -2.80 -9.85
N VAL A 73 -16.28 -1.87 -9.27
CA VAL A 73 -17.45 -1.28 -9.92
C VAL A 73 -17.07 -0.46 -11.15
N VAL A 74 -16.04 0.38 -11.05
CA VAL A 74 -15.59 1.24 -12.17
C VAL A 74 -15.00 0.42 -13.32
N PRO A 75 -14.08 -0.54 -13.10
CA PRO A 75 -13.59 -1.42 -14.16
C PRO A 75 -14.69 -2.23 -14.85
N ASP A 76 -15.68 -2.73 -14.09
CA ASP A 76 -16.76 -3.52 -14.66
C ASP A 76 -17.68 -2.67 -15.55
N ALA A 77 -18.00 -1.44 -15.12
CA ALA A 77 -18.73 -0.47 -15.94
C ALA A 77 -17.97 -0.13 -17.24
N ILE A 78 -16.65 0.07 -17.17
CA ILE A 78 -15.81 0.30 -18.36
C ILE A 78 -15.86 -0.92 -19.28
N LYS A 79 -15.75 -2.13 -18.73
CA LYS A 79 -15.79 -3.37 -19.50
C LYS A 79 -17.11 -3.53 -20.25
N VAL A 80 -18.24 -3.28 -19.59
CA VAL A 80 -19.57 -3.30 -20.23
C VAL A 80 -19.64 -2.28 -21.37
N ALA A 81 -19.19 -1.05 -21.15
CA ALA A 81 -19.18 -0.02 -22.20
C ALA A 81 -18.33 -0.43 -23.42
N LEU A 82 -17.15 -1.02 -23.19
CA LEU A 82 -16.29 -1.55 -24.25
C LEU A 82 -16.94 -2.72 -24.98
N SER A 83 -17.62 -3.63 -24.27
CA SER A 83 -18.32 -4.75 -24.87
C SER A 83 -19.42 -4.30 -25.82
N VAL A 84 -20.19 -3.27 -25.46
CA VAL A 84 -21.21 -2.69 -26.36
C VAL A 84 -20.55 -2.12 -27.62
N GLY A 85 -19.47 -1.35 -27.47
CA GLY A 85 -18.74 -0.79 -28.62
C GLY A 85 -18.15 -1.86 -29.54
N VAL A 86 -17.65 -2.98 -28.99
CA VAL A 86 -17.15 -4.11 -29.79
C VAL A 86 -18.29 -4.86 -30.47
N ALA A 87 -19.41 -5.10 -29.78
CA ALA A 87 -20.56 -5.82 -30.33
C ALA A 87 -21.12 -5.11 -31.56
N GLU A 88 -21.23 -3.78 -31.53
CA GLU A 88 -21.70 -3.00 -32.69
C GLU A 88 -20.75 -3.09 -33.89
N ARG A 89 -19.43 -3.09 -33.64
CA ARG A 89 -18.43 -3.22 -34.72
C ARG A 89 -18.47 -4.59 -35.36
N VAL A 90 -18.60 -5.65 -34.55
CA VAL A 90 -18.75 -7.02 -35.03
C VAL A 90 -20.04 -7.17 -35.85
N ASN A 91 -21.17 -6.66 -35.34
CA ASN A 91 -22.46 -6.79 -36.02
C ASN A 91 -22.48 -6.10 -37.39
N ARG A 92 -21.88 -4.90 -37.52
CA ARG A 92 -21.74 -4.22 -38.81
C ARG A 92 -20.88 -5.00 -39.81
N ALA A 93 -19.76 -5.55 -39.35
CA ALA A 93 -18.86 -6.33 -40.21
C ALA A 93 -19.51 -7.64 -40.70
N LEU A 94 -20.28 -8.28 -39.81
CA LEU A 94 -21.00 -9.51 -40.14
C LEU A 94 -22.15 -9.25 -41.11
N GLY A 95 -22.94 -8.19 -40.90
CA GLY A 95 -24.02 -7.80 -41.81
C GLY A 95 -23.52 -7.55 -43.24
N ALA A 96 -22.40 -6.86 -43.40
CA ALA A 96 -21.79 -6.59 -44.71
C ALA A 96 -21.29 -7.85 -45.45
N THR A 97 -21.12 -8.97 -44.75
CA THR A 97 -20.68 -10.25 -45.32
C THR A 97 -21.86 -11.16 -45.64
N LEU A 98 -22.94 -11.11 -44.85
CA LEU A 98 -24.16 -11.90 -45.09
C LEU A 98 -24.99 -11.36 -46.26
N GLU A 99 -24.81 -10.10 -46.66
CA GLU A 99 -25.48 -9.47 -47.80
C GLU A 99 -24.68 -9.59 -49.13
N ARG A 100 -23.58 -10.35 -49.15
CA ARG A 100 -22.81 -10.70 -50.37
C ARG A 100 -23.06 -12.15 -50.77
#